data_AF-F9P642-F1
#
_entry.id   AF-F9P642-F1
#
_cell.length_a   1.000
_cell.length_b   1.000
_cell.length_c   1.000
_cell.angle_alpha   90.00
_cell.angle_beta   90.00
_cell.angle_gamma   90.00
#
_symmetry.space_group_name_H-M   'P 1'
#
loop_
_entity.id
_entity.type
_entity.pdbx_description
1 polymer ?
#
loop_
_entity_poly.entity_id
_entity_poly.type
_entity_poly.pdbx_seq_one_letter_code
_entity_poly.pdbx_strand_id
1 'polypeptide(L)' 'MNIKTIDYVYLVELGFPKATAQQIIRQTKNNLVKQGYTLYRNRRLGTVPVDAVEEILGFKLHD' A
#
# COMPACT_ATOMS: atom_id res chain seq x y z
N MET A 1 -8.21 -5.98 14.64
CA MET A 1 -8.75 -4.80 13.94
C MET A 1 -8.77 -5.16 12.46
N ASN A 2 -9.91 -5.07 11.77
CA ASN A 2 -10.01 -5.54 10.38
C ASN A 2 -9.53 -4.44 9.43
N ILE A 3 -8.20 -4.33 9.27
CA ILE A 3 -7.57 -3.28 8.46
C ILE A 3 -7.73 -3.66 6.98
N LYS A 4 -8.65 -2.98 6.29
CA LYS A 4 -8.91 -3.22 4.87
C LYS A 4 -7.97 -2.45 3.94
N THR A 5 -7.50 -1.29 4.39
CA THR A 5 -6.64 -0.40 3.61
C THR A 5 -5.56 0.20 4.49
N ILE A 6 -4.39 0.43 3.91
CA ILE A 6 -3.23 1.01 4.57
C ILE A 6 -2.70 2.21 3.82
N ASP A 7 -2.11 3.13 4.56
CA ASP A 7 -1.38 4.28 4.04
C ASP A 7 0.11 4.18 4.40
N TYR A 8 0.87 5.21 4.03
CA TYR A 8 2.30 5.24 4.33
C TYR A 8 2.57 5.46 5.84
N VAL A 9 1.64 6.01 6.61
CA VAL A 9 1.82 6.27 8.04
C VAL A 9 1.83 4.95 8.80
N TYR A 10 0.89 4.05 8.46
CA TYR A 10 0.86 2.70 9.01
C TYR A 10 2.17 1.93 8.75
N LEU A 11 2.73 2.04 7.54
CA LEU A 11 4.01 1.42 7.21
C LEU A 11 5.18 2.03 8.00
N VAL A 12 5.12 3.33 8.30
CA VAL A 12 6.12 3.98 9.17
C VAL A 12 6.01 3.46 10.60
N GLU A 13 4.79 3.30 11.12
CA GLU A 13 4.55 2.70 12.45
C GLU A 13 5.03 1.24 12.51
N LEU A 14 4.97 0.52 11.39
CA LEU A 14 5.52 -0.84 11.25
C LEU A 14 7.08 -0.88 11.26
N GLY A 15 7.74 0.29 11.15
CA GLY A 15 9.20 0.39 11.19
C GLY A 15 9.86 0.70 9.84
N PHE A 16 9.09 0.91 8.76
CA PHE A 16 9.69 1.35 7.49
C PHE A 16 10.10 2.83 7.54
N PRO A 17 11.26 3.21 6.98
CA PRO A 17 11.58 4.61 6.76
C PRO A 17 10.50 5.31 5.93
N LYS A 18 10.19 6.57 6.24
CA LYS A 18 9.14 7.35 5.56
C LYS A 18 9.24 7.31 4.03
N ALA A 19 10.45 7.43 3.49
CA ALA A 19 10.69 7.36 2.05
C ALA A 19 10.32 5.98 1.47
N THR A 20 10.73 4.91 2.15
CA THR A 20 10.42 3.52 1.78
C THR A 20 8.92 3.25 1.84
N ALA A 21 8.25 3.66 2.93
CA ALA A 21 6.80 3.55 3.07
C ALA A 21 6.05 4.24 1.91
N GLN A 22 6.44 5.46 1.56
CA GLN A 22 5.85 6.18 0.42
C GLN A 22 6.13 5.48 -0.91
N GLN A 23 7.31 4.89 -1.09
CA GLN A 23 7.64 4.11 -2.28
C GLN A 23 6.81 2.83 -2.38
N ILE A 24 6.57 2.12 -1.28
CA ILE A 24 5.71 0.94 -1.23
C ILE A 24 4.29 1.30 -1.69
N ILE A 25 3.69 2.37 -1.14
CA ILE A 25 2.36 2.83 -1.55
C ILE A 25 2.33 3.19 -3.04
N ARG A 26 3.36 3.88 -3.55
CA ARG A 26 3.46 4.23 -4.97
C ARG A 26 3.54 2.99 -5.86
N GLN A 27 4.38 2.02 -5.49
CA GLN A 27 4.53 0.77 -6.24
C GLN A 27 3.23 -0.02 -6.25
N THR A 28 2.54 -0.09 -5.10
CA THR A 28 1.25 -0.79 -4.95
C THR A 28 0.20 -0.17 -5.86
N LYS A 29 0.06 1.16 -5.86
CA LYS A 29 -0.84 1.85 -6.77
C LYS A 29 -0.52 1.58 -8.24
N ASN A 30 0.76 1.62 -8.60
CA ASN A 30 1.16 1.34 -9.98
C ASN A 30 0.82 -0.09 -10.39
N ASN A 31 0.97 -1.06 -9.48
CA ASN A 31 0.56 -2.44 -9.74
C ASN A 31 -0.96 -2.54 -9.92
N LEU A 32 -1.75 -1.97 -9.01
CA LEU A 32 -3.21 -1.94 -9.11
C LEU A 32 -3.70 -1.28 -10.40
N VAL A 33 -3.07 -0.19 -10.84
CA VAL A 33 -3.38 0.44 -12.13
C VAL A 33 -3.07 -0.49 -13.30
N LYS A 34 -1.97 -1.26 -13.25
CA LYS A 34 -1.64 -2.28 -14.26
C LYS A 34 -2.64 -3.44 -14.28
N GLN A 35 -3.19 -3.81 -13.13
CA GLN A 35 -4.25 -4.80 -13.00
C GLN A 35 -5.63 -4.30 -13.48
N GLY A 36 -5.76 -3.02 -13.88
CA GLY A 36 -6.99 -2.43 -14.41
C GLY A 36 -7.76 -1.55 -13.42
N TYR A 37 -7.30 -1.43 -12.16
CA TYR A 37 -7.93 -0.57 -11.15
C TYR A 37 -7.53 0.90 -11.34
N THR A 38 -8.18 1.57 -12.30
CA THR A 38 -7.87 2.96 -12.68
C THR A 38 -8.06 3.98 -11.55
N LEU A 39 -8.86 3.68 -10.53
CA LEU A 39 -9.06 4.49 -9.32
C LEU A 39 -7.73 4.89 -8.66
N TYR A 40 -6.75 3.98 -8.63
CA TYR A 40 -5.46 4.19 -7.97
C TYR A 40 -4.50 5.10 -8.74
N ARG A 41 -4.87 5.55 -9.94
CA ARG A 41 -4.16 6.62 -10.65
C ARG A 41 -4.35 7.98 -9.97
N ASN A 42 -5.38 8.14 -9.13
CA ASN A 42 -5.65 9.39 -8.44
C ASN A 42 -4.57 9.73 -7.41
N ARG A 43 -3.90 10.87 -7.60
CA ARG A 43 -2.85 11.36 -6.68
C ARG A 43 -3.36 11.69 -5.27
N ARG A 44 -4.65 12.01 -5.11
CA ARG A 44 -5.27 12.35 -3.81
C ARG A 44 -5.66 11.13 -2.98
N LEU A 45 -5.73 9.95 -3.58
CA LEU A 45 -6.07 8.72 -2.87
C LEU A 45 -4.83 8.22 -2.13
N GLY A 46 -4.70 8.46 -0.82
CA GLY A 46 -3.49 8.12 -0.05
C GLY A 46 -3.35 6.65 0.37
N THR A 47 -4.41 5.86 0.19
CA THR A 47 -4.52 4.50 0.72
C THR A 47 -4.54 3.44 -0.37
N VAL A 48 -4.19 2.21 0.00
CA VAL A 48 -4.24 1.01 -0.85
C VAL A 48 -4.75 -0.19 -0.04
N PRO A 49 -5.32 -1.23 -0.67
CA PRO A 49 -5.74 -2.45 0.02
C PRO A 49 -4.57 -3.15 0.67
N VAL A 50 -4.79 -3.78 1.84
CA VAL A 50 -3.73 -4.49 2.56
C VAL A 50 -3.18 -5.65 1.73
N ASP A 51 -4.06 -6.44 1.09
CA ASP A 51 -3.68 -7.60 0.27
C ASP A 51 -2.70 -7.23 -0.85
N ALA A 52 -2.92 -6.08 -1.49
CA ALA A 52 -2.08 -5.60 -2.59
C ALA A 52 -0.68 -5.16 -2.11
N VAL A 53 -0.59 -4.67 -0.87
CA VAL A 53 0.71 -4.32 -0.27
C VAL A 53 1.43 -5.58 0.19
N GLU A 54 0.72 -6.56 0.76
CA GLU A 54 1.29 -7.86 1.14
C GLU A 54 1.90 -8.58 -0.07
N GLU A 55 1.27 -8.47 -1.26
CA GLU A 55 1.83 -8.98 -2.51
C GLU A 55 3.19 -8.33 -2.85
N ILE A 56 3.36 -7.03 -2.57
CA ILE A 56 4.63 -6.33 -2.78
C ILE A 56 5.67 -6.67 -1.71
N LEU A 57 5.23 -6.78 -0.46
CA LEU A 57 6.12 -7.04 0.68
C LEU A 57 6.58 -8.49 0.76
N GLY A 58 5.78 -9.44 0.24
CA GLY A 58 6.05 -10.87 0.29
C GLY A 58 5.78 -11.50 1.65
N PHE A 59 5.11 -10.79 2.56
CA PHE A 59 4.68 -11.31 3.86
C PHE A 59 3.34 -10.71 4.27
N LYS A 60 2.65 -11.40 5.18
CA LYS A 60 1.37 -10.97 5.73
C LYS A 60 1.56 -9.94 6.84
N LEU A 61 0.82 -8.84 6.79
CA LEU A 61 0.84 -7.81 7.82
C LEU A 61 -0.06 -8.18 9.01
N HIS A 62 -0.95 -9.15 8.80
CA HIS A 62 -1.83 -9.73 9.80
C HIS A 62 -1.92 -11.26 9.61
N ASP A 63 -1.99 -12.00 10.71
CA ASP A 63 -2.32 -13.44 10.70
C ASP A 63 -3.81 -13.67 10.42
#